data_AF-A0A068V128-F1
#
_entry.id   AF-A0A068V128-F1
#
_cell.length_a   1.000
_cell.length_b   1.000
_cell.length_c   1.000
_cell.angle_alpha   90.00
_cell.angle_beta   90.00
_cell.angle_gamma   90.00
#
_symmetry.space_group_name_H-M   'P 1'
#
loop_
_entity.id
_entity.type
_entity.pdbx_description
1 polymer ?
#
loop_
_entity_poly.entity_id
_entity_poly.type
_entity_poly.pdbx_seq_one_letter_code
_entity_poly.pdbx_strand_id
1 'polypeptide(L)'
;MLYGMQMLLENNIPLENVRICYSPFSRTSHTAEVVASVMNLPFVGPQCKVIGDLRERYFGPFYELASHDKYLEIWALDEKDPFLPPEGGESVADVVTRLTEALVSMESDFEG
;
A
#
# COMPACT_ATOMS: atom_id res chain seq x y z
N MET A 1 -5.42 15.18 20.93
CA MET A 1 -5.83 14.88 19.54
C MET A 1 -4.59 14.36 18.82
N LEU A 2 -4.70 13.27 18.06
CA LEU A 2 -3.56 12.76 17.28
C LEU A 2 -3.16 13.76 16.20
N TYR A 3 -1.86 13.87 15.90
CA TYR A 3 -1.33 14.83 14.92
C TYR A 3 -2.04 14.75 13.56
N GLY A 4 -2.35 13.54 13.07
CA GLY A 4 -3.08 13.35 11.82
C GLY A 4 -4.50 13.94 11.85
N MET A 5 -5.21 13.85 12.98
CA MET A 5 -6.54 14.46 13.10
C MET A 5 -6.47 15.99 13.18
N GLN A 6 -5.42 16.52 13.83
CA GLN A 6 -5.18 17.96 13.87
C GLN A 6 -4.92 18.52 12.47
N MET A 7 -4.13 17.82 11.64
CA MET A 7 -3.89 18.19 10.25
C MET A 7 -5.18 18.28 9.43
N LEU A 8 -6.12 17.34 9.60
CA LEU A 8 -7.41 17.38 8.89
C LEU A 8 -8.22 18.62 9.29
N LEU A 9 -8.26 18.95 10.58
CA LEU A 9 -8.96 20.14 11.06
C LEU A 9 -8.33 21.44 10.55
N GLU A 10 -6.99 21.54 10.61
CA GLU A 10 -6.25 22.72 10.14
C GLU A 10 -6.45 22.99 8.64
N ASN A 11 -6.67 21.93 7.85
CA ASN A 11 -6.91 22.01 6.41
C ASN A 11 -8.40 21.99 6.03
N ASN A 12 -9.32 22.03 7.00
CA ASN A 12 -10.77 21.92 6.79
C ASN A 12 -11.19 20.69 5.97
N ILE A 13 -10.53 19.54 6.18
CA ILE A 13 -10.86 18.28 5.52
C ILE A 13 -11.88 17.53 6.40
N PRO A 14 -13.13 17.35 5.94
CA PRO A 14 -14.13 16.60 6.69
C PRO A 14 -13.77 15.12 6.80
N LEU A 15 -14.14 14.47 7.93
CA LEU A 15 -13.86 13.05 8.14
C LEU A 15 -14.56 12.16 7.11
N GLU A 16 -15.73 12.56 6.62
CA GLU A 16 -16.47 11.88 5.55
C GLU A 16 -15.73 11.88 4.20
N ASN A 17 -14.71 12.72 4.03
CA ASN A 17 -13.87 12.76 2.83
C ASN A 17 -12.57 11.95 2.99
N VAL A 18 -12.30 11.43 4.19
CA VAL A 18 -11.16 10.55 4.41
C VAL A 18 -11.45 9.16 3.84
N ARG A 19 -10.44 8.59 3.18
CA ARG A 19 -10.44 7.22 2.65
C ARG A 19 -9.23 6.46 3.22
N ILE A 20 -9.44 5.21 3.59
CA ILE A 20 -8.41 4.28 4.07
C ILE A 20 -8.30 3.16 3.04
N CYS A 21 -7.30 3.25 2.17
CA CYS A 21 -6.97 2.21 1.20
C CYS A 21 -5.87 1.31 1.76
N TYR A 22 -6.03 -0.02 1.66
CA TYR A 22 -5.09 -0.95 2.26
C TYR A 22 -4.90 -2.23 1.44
N SER A 23 -3.71 -2.82 1.57
CA SER A 23 -3.39 -4.13 0.98
C SER A 23 -4.23 -5.25 1.59
N PRO A 24 -4.54 -6.32 0.82
CA PRO A 24 -5.26 -7.49 1.31
C PRO A 24 -4.51 -8.32 2.37
N PHE A 25 -3.26 -7.99 2.72
CA PHE A 25 -2.51 -8.73 3.74
C PHE A 25 -3.03 -8.43 5.15
N SER A 26 -3.05 -9.46 6.01
CA SER A 26 -3.60 -9.36 7.37
C SER A 26 -2.96 -8.25 8.20
N ARG A 27 -1.64 -8.04 8.05
CA ARG A 27 -0.91 -6.95 8.73
C ARG A 27 -1.42 -5.56 8.35
N THR A 28 -1.79 -5.36 7.08
CA THR A 28 -2.31 -4.07 6.61
C THR A 28 -3.79 -3.93 6.88
N SER A 29 -4.58 -5.00 6.72
CA SER A 29 -6.02 -4.96 7.02
C SER A 29 -6.30 -4.72 8.50
N HIS A 30 -5.57 -5.37 9.40
CA HIS A 30 -5.72 -5.15 10.85
C HIS A 30 -5.28 -3.73 11.24
N THR A 31 -4.20 -3.23 10.65
CA THR A 31 -3.77 -1.83 10.87
C THR A 31 -4.84 -0.85 10.41
N ALA A 32 -5.42 -1.07 9.23
CA ALA A 32 -6.49 -0.22 8.69
C ALA A 32 -7.74 -0.21 9.58
N GLU A 33 -8.11 -1.36 10.15
CA GLU A 33 -9.22 -1.47 11.10
C GLU A 33 -8.98 -0.64 12.39
N VAL A 34 -7.77 -0.73 12.96
CA VAL A 34 -7.39 0.07 14.13
C VAL A 34 -7.40 1.57 13.81
N VAL A 35 -6.87 1.96 12.64
CA VAL A 35 -6.90 3.36 12.19
C VAL A 35 -8.33 3.85 12.02
N ALA A 36 -9.21 3.08 11.37
CA ALA A 36 -10.62 3.42 11.20
C ALA A 36 -11.31 3.63 12.56
N SER A 37 -11.04 2.76 13.54
CA SER A 37 -11.58 2.89 14.90
C SER A 37 -11.13 4.19 15.58
N VAL A 38 -9.85 4.54 15.47
CA VAL A 38 -9.30 5.80 16.01
C VAL A 38 -9.92 7.03 15.36
N MET A 39 -10.25 6.95 14.07
CA MET A 39 -10.89 8.03 13.31
C MET A 39 -12.41 8.05 13.45
N ASN A 40 -13.00 7.11 14.20
CA ASN A 40 -14.44 6.91 14.33
C ASN A 40 -15.13 6.71 12.95
N LEU A 41 -14.46 5.99 12.05
CA LEU A 41 -14.98 5.63 10.73
C LEU A 41 -15.43 4.16 10.71
N PRO A 42 -16.52 3.81 10.01
CA PRO A 42 -16.91 2.42 9.81
C PRO A 42 -15.88 1.69 8.94
N PHE A 43 -15.34 0.57 9.43
CA PHE A 43 -14.42 -0.26 8.65
C PHE A 43 -15.11 -0.99 7.49
N VAL A 44 -16.38 -1.36 7.67
CA VAL A 44 -17.22 -1.89 6.59
C VAL A 44 -18.02 -0.74 6.02
N GLY A 45 -17.64 -0.27 4.82
CA GLY A 45 -18.30 0.84 4.16
C GLY A 45 -17.45 1.47 3.05
N PRO A 46 -17.93 2.56 2.44
CA PRO A 46 -17.26 3.22 1.31
C PRO A 46 -15.93 3.90 1.68
N GLN A 47 -15.66 4.12 2.97
CA GLN A 47 -14.46 4.83 3.43
C GLN A 47 -13.23 3.93 3.55
N CYS A 48 -13.40 2.61 3.68
CA CYS A 48 -12.30 1.67 3.82
C CYS A 48 -12.31 0.69 2.64
N LYS A 49 -11.25 0.70 1.83
CA LYS A 49 -11.21 -0.08 0.58
C LYS A 49 -9.96 -0.95 0.53
N VAL A 50 -10.18 -2.25 0.28
CA VAL A 50 -9.08 -3.16 -0.06
C VAL A 50 -8.64 -2.86 -1.50
N ILE A 51 -7.35 -2.60 -1.69
CA ILE A 51 -6.74 -2.43 -3.01
C ILE A 51 -5.65 -3.50 -3.15
N GLY A 52 -5.89 -4.50 -3.99
CA GLY A 52 -5.01 -5.65 -4.19
C GLY A 52 -3.58 -5.24 -4.55
N ASP A 53 -3.47 -4.24 -5.41
CA ASP A 53 -2.21 -3.73 -5.96
C ASP A 53 -1.40 -2.87 -4.98
N LEU A 54 -1.89 -2.63 -3.76
CA LEU A 54 -1.10 -2.09 -2.66
C LEU A 54 -0.28 -3.18 -1.92
N ARG A 55 -0.35 -4.44 -2.35
CA ARG A 55 0.48 -5.51 -1.76
C ARG A 55 1.96 -5.21 -1.86
N GLU A 56 2.73 -5.76 -0.92
CA GLU A 56 4.19 -5.69 -0.97
C GLU A 56 4.73 -6.39 -2.22
N ARG A 57 5.90 -5.95 -2.70
CA ARG A 57 6.61 -6.64 -3.78
C ARG A 57 6.89 -8.09 -3.38
N TYR A 58 6.57 -9.01 -4.29
CA TYR A 58 6.89 -10.41 -4.18
C TYR A 58 8.29 -10.65 -4.76
N PHE A 59 9.23 -11.11 -3.93
CA PHE A 59 10.63 -11.28 -4.35
C PHE A 59 10.91 -12.65 -4.96
N GLY A 60 9.90 -13.53 -5.02
CA GLY A 60 10.03 -14.88 -5.54
C GLY A 60 10.40 -15.89 -4.44
N PRO A 61 10.17 -17.19 -4.70
CA PRO A 61 10.15 -18.24 -3.67
C PRO A 61 11.48 -18.43 -2.93
N PHE A 62 12.60 -18.05 -3.56
CA PHE A 62 13.93 -18.14 -2.93
C PHE A 62 14.18 -17.04 -1.89
N TYR A 63 13.60 -15.86 -2.10
CA TYR A 63 13.83 -14.68 -1.26
C TYR A 63 12.73 -14.50 -0.21
N GLU A 64 11.53 -15.00 -0.46
CA GLU A 64 10.48 -15.00 0.54
C GLU A 64 10.90 -15.77 1.80
N LEU A 65 10.62 -15.20 2.97
CA LEU A 65 11.01 -15.72 4.29
C LEU A 65 12.52 -15.83 4.54
N ALA A 66 13.36 -15.36 3.60
CA ALA A 66 14.80 -15.27 3.81
C ALA A 66 15.16 -14.08 4.73
N SER A 67 16.41 -14.07 5.22
CA SER A 67 16.95 -12.92 5.97
C SER A 67 16.93 -11.66 5.12
N HIS A 68 16.73 -10.50 5.75
CA HIS A 68 16.86 -9.19 5.11
C HIS A 68 18.26 -8.96 4.52
N ASP A 69 19.28 -9.74 4.92
CA ASP A 69 20.62 -9.69 4.34
C ASP A 69 20.60 -9.96 2.82
N LYS A 70 19.58 -10.69 2.34
CA LYS A 70 19.38 -10.97 0.92
C LYS A 70 18.87 -9.76 0.12
N TYR A 71 18.43 -8.68 0.76
CA TYR A 71 18.01 -7.48 0.04
C TYR A 71 19.13 -6.81 -0.75
N LEU A 72 20.39 -6.96 -0.30
CA LEU A 72 21.53 -6.45 -1.06
C LEU A 72 21.63 -7.07 -2.46
N GLU A 73 21.28 -8.35 -2.60
CA GLU A 73 21.26 -9.05 -3.90
C GLU A 73 20.13 -8.52 -4.80
N ILE A 74 18.95 -8.25 -4.23
CA ILE A 74 17.81 -7.67 -4.94
C ILE A 74 18.10 -6.24 -5.39
N TRP A 75 18.65 -5.39 -4.51
CA TRP A 75 18.96 -4.01 -4.86
C TRP A 75 20.05 -3.92 -5.92
N ALA A 76 21.06 -4.79 -5.88
CA ALA A 76 22.07 -4.87 -6.94
C ALA A 76 21.48 -5.31 -8.29
N LEU A 77 20.46 -6.19 -8.27
CA LEU A 77 19.71 -6.57 -9.47
C LEU A 77 18.90 -5.37 -10.01
N ASP A 78 18.16 -4.68 -9.15
CA ASP A 78 17.32 -3.54 -9.51
C ASP A 78 18.15 -2.36 -10.06
N GLU A 79 19.31 -2.08 -9.47
CA GLU A 79 20.24 -1.03 -9.93
C GLU A 79 20.82 -1.35 -11.31
N LYS A 80 21.06 -2.64 -11.59
CA LYS A 80 21.56 -3.10 -12.88
C LYS A 80 20.48 -3.05 -13.96
N ASP A 81 19.28 -3.53 -13.67
CA ASP A 81 18.15 -3.55 -14.60
C ASP A 81 16.79 -3.64 -13.86
N PRO A 82 16.04 -2.52 -13.75
CA PRO A 82 14.75 -2.51 -13.03
C PRO A 82 13.63 -3.27 -13.74
N PHE A 83 13.84 -3.71 -14.99
CA PHE A 83 12.90 -4.52 -15.75
C PHE A 83 13.15 -6.03 -15.58
N LEU A 84 14.26 -6.43 -14.95
CA LEU A 84 14.59 -7.83 -14.73
C LEU A 84 14.12 -8.27 -13.33
N PRO A 85 13.15 -9.19 -13.23
CA PRO A 85 12.72 -9.70 -11.94
C PRO A 85 13.72 -10.70 -11.36
N PRO A 86 13.79 -10.87 -10.02
CA PRO A 86 14.35 -12.08 -9.43
C PRO A 86 13.54 -13.30 -9.88
N GLU A 87 14.13 -14.49 -9.84
CA GLU A 87 13.49 -15.70 -10.33
C GLU A 87 12.13 -15.95 -9.66
N GLY A 88 11.06 -15.94 -10.46
CA GLY A 88 9.69 -16.14 -10.00
C GLY A 88 9.09 -14.99 -9.19
N GLY A 89 9.78 -13.85 -9.06
CA GLY A 89 9.31 -12.65 -8.38
C GLY A 89 8.89 -11.53 -9.33
N GLU A 90 8.70 -10.34 -8.77
CA GLU A 90 8.34 -9.11 -9.49
C GLU A 90 9.56 -8.23 -9.75
N SER A 91 9.61 -7.61 -10.93
CA SER A 91 10.54 -6.54 -11.26
C SER A 91 10.07 -5.20 -10.67
N VAL A 92 10.92 -4.18 -10.70
CA VAL A 92 10.49 -2.82 -10.32
C VAL A 92 9.43 -2.31 -11.32
N ALA A 93 9.55 -2.66 -12.60
CA ALA A 93 8.56 -2.29 -13.61
C ALA A 93 7.17 -2.90 -13.34
N ASP A 94 7.10 -4.15 -12.86
CA ASP A 94 5.83 -4.77 -12.45
C ASP A 94 5.20 -4.02 -11.28
N VAL A 95 6.01 -3.61 -10.29
CA VAL A 95 5.55 -2.83 -9.14
C VAL A 95 5.05 -1.46 -9.58
N VAL A 96 5.75 -0.77 -10.48
CA VAL A 96 5.30 0.52 -11.04
C VAL A 96 3.96 0.37 -11.74
N THR A 97 3.79 -0.70 -12.53
CA THR A 97 2.56 -0.95 -13.29
C THR A 97 1.37 -1.08 -12.35
N ARG A 98 1.43 -2.00 -11.37
CA ARG A 98 0.32 -2.23 -10.44
C ARG A 98 0.08 -1.04 -9.50
N LEU A 99 1.13 -0.34 -9.09
CA LEU A 99 0.97 0.86 -8.26
C LEU A 99 0.27 1.97 -9.05
N THR A 100 0.58 2.11 -10.33
CA THR A 100 -0.10 3.07 -11.21
C THR A 100 -1.57 2.71 -11.37
N GLU A 101 -1.89 1.44 -11.56
CA GLU A 101 -3.29 0.95 -11.61
C GLU A 101 -4.03 1.19 -10.29
N ALA A 102 -3.37 0.96 -9.15
CA ALA A 102 -3.91 1.24 -7.83
C ALA A 102 -4.25 2.73 -7.66
N LEU A 103 -3.33 3.62 -8.05
CA LEU A 103 -3.50 5.06 -7.99
C LEU A 103 -4.65 5.51 -8.88
N VAL A 104 -4.68 5.09 -10.15
CA VAL A 104 -5.77 5.44 -11.09
C VAL A 104 -7.14 4.97 -10.58
N SER A 105 -7.21 3.77 -9.97
CA SER A 105 -8.43 3.31 -9.32
C SER A 105 -8.83 4.22 -8.17
N MET A 106 -7.91 4.51 -7.24
CA MET A 106 -8.21 5.36 -6.09
C MET A 106 -8.66 6.76 -6.53
N GLU A 107 -8.00 7.35 -7.53
CA GLU A 107 -8.34 8.68 -8.04
C GLU A 107 -9.73 8.68 -8.70
N SER A 108 -10.04 7.64 -9.49
CA SER A 108 -11.34 7.49 -10.13
C SER A 108 -12.48 7.22 -9.13
N ASP A 109 -12.23 6.41 -8.11
CA ASP A 109 -13.22 6.02 -7.10
C ASP A 109 -13.57 7.15 -6.13
N PHE A 110 -12.64 8.08 -5.91
CA PHE A 110 -12.76 9.12 -4.88
C PHE A 110 -12.75 10.55 -5.42
N GLU A 111 -12.86 10.71 -6.75
CA GLU A 111 -12.98 12.00 -7.44
C GLU A 111 -11.80 12.94 -7.15
N GLY A 112 -10.58 12.40 -7.07
CA GLY A 112 -9.37 13.18 -6.78
C GLY A 112 -8.09 12.49 -7.18
#